data_AF-A0A538T1S9-F1
#
_entry.id   AF-A0A538T1S9-F1
#
_cell.length_a   1.000
_cell.length_b   1.000
_cell.length_c   1.000
_cell.angle_alpha   90.00
_cell.angle_beta   90.00
_cell.angle_gamma   90.00
#
_symmetry.space_group_name_H-M   'P 1'
#
loop_
_entity.id
_entity.type
_entity.pdbx_description
1 polymer ?
#
loop_
_entity_poly.entity_id
_entity_poly.type
_entity_poly.pdbx_seq_one_letter_code
_entity_poly.pdbx_strand_id
1 'polypeptide(L)' 'MKILFDGRVCCDHFTGVGRYAFGLVRHLAPAFPEIQFTVAWNPRLPNSRFDWDLVRCMGNVTLMPEPGAERRDHS' A
#
# COMPACT_ATOMS: atom_id res chain seq x y z
N MET A 1 8.61 13.60 10.03
CA MET A 1 8.52 13.70 8.55
C MET A 1 7.34 12.87 8.06
N LYS A 2 6.69 13.22 6.94
CA LYS A 2 5.58 12.46 6.38
C LYS A 2 5.90 12.04 4.94
N ILE A 3 5.64 10.78 4.60
CA ILE A 3 5.89 10.21 3.27
C ILE A 3 4.59 9.61 2.74
N LEU A 4 4.26 9.95 1.49
CA LEU A 4 3.23 9.24 0.73
C LEU A 4 3.93 8.18 -0.14
N PHE A 5 3.49 6.94 -0.01
CA PHE A 5 3.98 5.80 -0.77
C PHE A 5 2.88 5.29 -1.71
N ASP A 6 3.17 5.14 -2.99
CA ASP A 6 2.19 4.60 -3.94
C ASP A 6 2.19 3.06 -3.89
N GLY A 7 1.23 2.50 -3.15
CA GLY A 7 1.04 1.06 -2.99
C GLY A 7 0.11 0.44 -4.03
N ARG A 8 -0.47 1.22 -4.96
CA ARG A 8 -1.44 0.69 -5.96
C ARG A 8 -0.80 -0.29 -6.96
N VAL A 9 0.53 -0.24 -7.09
CA VAL A 9 1.30 -1.22 -7.85
C VAL A 9 1.42 -2.58 -7.16
N CYS A 10 1.08 -2.70 -5.88
CA CYS A 10 1.07 -3.97 -5.17
C CYS A 10 -0.29 -4.66 -5.37
N CYS A 11 -0.51 -5.17 -6.58
CA CYS A 11 -1.66 -6.00 -6.96
C CYS A 11 -1.23 -7.10 -7.96
N ASP A 12 -2.13 -8.01 -8.28
CA ASP A 12 -1.81 -9.19 -9.10
C ASP A 12 -1.42 -8.84 -10.54
N HIS A 13 -1.82 -7.66 -11.03
CA HIS A 13 -1.48 -7.18 -12.37
C HIS A 13 0.02 -6.85 -12.52
N PHE A 14 0.66 -6.34 -11.46
CA PHE A 14 2.04 -5.85 -11.51
C PHE A 14 2.98 -6.74 -10.67
N THR A 15 3.46 -7.82 -11.27
CA THR A 15 4.15 -8.89 -10.56
C THR A 15 5.53 -8.49 -10.01
N GLY A 16 6.37 -7.86 -10.84
CA GLY A 16 7.73 -7.47 -10.48
C GLY A 16 7.78 -6.27 -9.55
N VAL A 17 7.29 -5.12 -10.04
CA VAL A 17 7.31 -3.86 -9.30
C VAL A 17 6.51 -3.94 -7.99
N GLY A 18 5.39 -4.66 -7.96
CA GLY A 18 4.58 -4.82 -6.75
C GLY A 18 5.33 -5.53 -5.62
N ARG A 19 6.15 -6.54 -5.94
CA ARG A 19 6.99 -7.23 -4.95
C ARG A 19 7.99 -6.28 -4.29
N TYR A 20 8.68 -5.48 -5.10
CA TYR A 20 9.68 -4.54 -4.57
C TYR A 20 9.01 -3.41 -3.79
N ALA A 21 7.90 -2.87 -4.28
CA ALA A 21 7.16 -1.82 -3.60
C ALA A 21 6.61 -2.30 -2.24
N PHE A 22 5.98 -3.47 -2.20
CA PHE A 22 5.48 -4.06 -0.95
C PHE A 22 6.61 -4.37 0.03
N GLY A 23 7.71 -4.96 -0.46
CA GLY A 23 8.90 -5.20 0.34
C GLY A 23 9.48 -3.91 0.92
N LEU A 24 9.51 -2.83 0.15
CA LEU A 24 10.06 -1.56 0.58
C LEU A 24 9.26 -0.96 1.74
N VAL A 25 7.94 -0.82 1.61
CA VAL A 25 7.12 -0.28 2.71
C VAL A 25 7.18 -1.15 3.96
N ARG A 26 7.20 -2.49 3.79
CA ARG A 26 7.30 -3.46 4.89
C ARG A 26 8.56 -3.28 5.73
N HIS A 27 9.69 -2.89 5.13
CA HIS A 27 10.96 -2.74 5.84
C HIS A 27 11.27 -1.29 6.22
N LEU A 28 10.80 -0.30 5.46
CA LEU A 28 11.01 1.12 5.79
C LEU A 28 10.26 1.54 7.06
N ALA A 29 8.99 1.12 7.20
CA ALA A 29 8.18 1.48 8.36
C ALA A 29 8.84 1.12 9.71
N PRO A 30 9.30 -0.13 9.94
CA PRO A 30 10.00 -0.48 11.18
C PRO A 30 11.43 0.10 11.27
N ALA A 31 12.11 0.36 10.14
CA ALA A 31 13.46 0.93 10.15
C ALA A 31 13.49 2.42 10.54
N PHE A 32 12.38 3.14 10.32
CA PHE A 32 12.25 4.58 10.58
C PHE A 32 10.95 4.88 11.35
N PRO A 33 10.86 4.48 12.64
CA PRO A 33 9.63 4.62 13.43
C PRO A 33 9.17 6.07 13.62
N GLU A 34 10.07 7.06 13.47
CA GLU A 34 9.80 8.49 13.53
C GLU A 34 9.16 9.07 12.26
N ILE A 35 9.21 8.33 11.14
CA ILE A 35 8.57 8.71 9.88
C ILE A 35 7.15 8.16 9.84
N GLN A 36 6.20 9.01 9.46
CA GLN A 36 4.82 8.61 9.25
C GLN A 36 4.58 8.31 7.77
N PHE A 37 4.18 7.09 7.46
CA PHE A 37 3.90 6.63 6.10
C PHE A 37 2.40 6.60 5.82
N THR A 38 1.98 7.28 4.77
CA THR A 38 0.66 7.08 4.16
C THR A 38 0.84 6.24 2.91
N VAL A 39 0.12 5.15 2.79
CA VAL A 39 0.17 4.28 1.61
C VAL A 39 -1.09 4.47 0.79
N ALA A 40 -0.97 4.94 -0.45
CA ALA A 40 -2.07 4.92 -1.40
C ALA A 40 -2.37 3.45 -1.74
N TRP A 41 -3.56 3.00 -1.37
CA TRP A 41 -3.98 1.61 -1.46
C TRP A 41 -5.33 1.53 -2.16
N ASN A 42 -5.56 0.50 -2.97
CA ASN A 42 -6.85 0.28 -3.61
C ASN A 42 -7.34 -1.14 -3.28
N PRO A 43 -8.31 -1.30 -2.34
CA PRO A 43 -8.82 -2.62 -1.96
C PRO A 43 -9.60 -3.34 -3.07
N ARG A 44 -9.98 -2.64 -4.15
CA ARG A 44 -10.74 -3.22 -5.27
C ARG A 44 -9.85 -3.95 -6.29
N LEU A 45 -8.53 -3.76 -6.22
CA LEU A 45 -7.61 -4.45 -7.12
C LEU A 45 -7.40 -5.90 -6.65
N PRO A 46 -7.46 -6.91 -7.55
CA PRO A 46 -7.14 -8.28 -7.21
C PRO A 46 -5.75 -8.39 -6.58
N ASN A 47 -5.69 -9.03 -5.44
CA ASN A 47 -4.46 -9.23 -4.67
C ASN A 47 -4.49 -10.59 -3.98
N SER A 48 -3.70 -11.53 -4.49
CA SER A 48 -3.48 -12.85 -3.91
C SER A 48 -2.10 -12.99 -3.25
N ARG A 49 -1.27 -11.93 -3.28
CA ARG A 49 0.18 -12.01 -3.04
C ARG A 49 0.69 -11.14 -1.90
N PHE A 50 0.02 -10.03 -1.62
CA PHE A 50 0.50 -9.00 -0.71
C PHE A 50 -0.35 -8.95 0.55
N ASP A 51 0.27 -9.22 1.70
CA ASP A 51 -0.40 -9.19 2.99
C ASP A 51 -0.44 -7.76 3.54
N TRP A 52 -1.49 -7.03 3.17
CA TRP A 52 -1.68 -5.65 3.61
C TRP A 52 -2.00 -5.52 5.10
N ASP A 53 -2.42 -6.59 5.78
CA ASP A 53 -2.69 -6.56 7.21
C ASP A 53 -1.39 -6.48 8.01
N LEU A 54 -0.30 -7.12 7.53
CA LEU A 54 1.03 -6.94 8.12
C LEU A 54 1.47 -5.47 8.13
N VAL A 55 1.21 -4.75 7.04
CA VAL A 55 1.58 -3.34 6.90
C VAL A 55 0.63 -2.46 7.73
N ARG A 56 -0.67 -2.78 7.75
CA ARG A 56 -1.69 -2.05 8.53
C ARG A 56 -1.42 -2.09 10.03
N CYS A 57 -0.85 -3.19 10.53
CA CYS A 57 -0.53 -3.35 11.95
C CYS A 57 0.70 -2.53 12.42
N MET A 58 1.41 -1.87 11.51
CA MET A 58 2.58 -1.05 11.86
C MET A 58 2.13 0.31 12.43
N GLY A 59 2.65 0.68 13.60
CA GLY A 59 2.21 1.87 14.34
C GLY A 59 2.46 3.23 13.67
N ASN A 60 3.23 3.26 12.58
CA ASN A 60 3.55 4.47 11.80
C ASN A 60 3.10 4.38 10.33
N VAL A 61 2.17 3.48 10.02
CA VAL A 61 1.61 3.32 8.67
C VAL A 61 0.11 3.54 8.67
N THR A 62 -0.39 4.31 7.71
CA THR A 62 -1.82 4.47 7.43
C THR A 62 -2.09 4.08 5.99
N LEU A 63 -2.97 3.11 5.77
CA LEU A 63 -3.47 2.79 4.43
C LEU A 63 -4.59 3.76 4.07
N MET A 64 -4.40 4.50 2.99
CA MET A 64 -5.37 5.47 2.49
C MET A 64 -5.98 4.93 1.19
N PRO A 65 -7.30 4.66 1.17
CA PRO A 65 -7.97 4.32 -0.09
C PRO A 65 -7.83 5.46 -1.09
N GLU A 66 -7.54 5.13 -2.34
CA GLU A 66 -7.44 6.13 -3.42
C GLU A 66 -8.70 7.01 -3.49
N PRO A 67 -8.56 8.35 -3.54
CA PRO A 67 -9.69 9.23 -3.81
C PRO A 67 -10.27 8.91 -5.20
N GLY A 68 -11.52 8.43 -5.23
CA GLY A 68 -12.19 8.03 -6.47
C GLY A 68 -12.38 6.52 -6.67
N ALA A 69 -11.91 5.68 -5.75
CA ALA A 69 -12.24 4.24 -5.74
C ALA A 69 -13.76 3.96 -5.62
N GLU A 70 -14.56 4.98 -5.28
CA GLU A 70 -16.03 4.93 -5.24
C GLU A 70 -16.69 5.04 -6.63
N ARG A 71 -16.00 5.49 -7.68
CA ARG A 71 -16.61 5.76 -9.00
C ARG A 71 -15.99 4.95 -10.13
N ARG A 72 -16.16 3.63 -10.12
CA ARG A 72 -16.18 2.81 -11.35
C ARG A 72 -17.10 1.61 -11.13
N ASP A 73 -18.40 1.86 -11.11
CA ASP A 73 -19.31 0.94 -11.79
C ASP A 73 -19.29 1.41 -13.25
N HIS A 74 -18.74 0.60 -14.14
CA HIS A 74 -19.03 0.71 -15.56
C HIS A 74 -19.93 -0.46 -15.90
N SER A 75 -21.05 -0.11 -16.52
CA SER A 75 -22.11 -0.96 -17.07
C SER A 75 -21.58 -2.08 -17.96
#